data_AF-A0A945YYA6-F1
#
_entry.id   AF-A0A945YYA6-F1
#
_cell.length_a   1.000
_cell.length_b   1.000
_cell.length_c   1.000
_cell.angle_alpha   90.00
_cell.angle_beta   90.00
_cell.angle_gamma   90.00
#
_symmetry.space_group_name_H-M   'P 1'
#
loop_
_entity.id
_entity.type
_entity.pdbx_description
1 polymer ?
#
loop_
_entity_poly.entity_id
_entity_poly.type
_entity_poly.pdbx_seq_one_letter_code
_entity_poly.pdbx_strand_id
1 'polypeptide(L)'
;MLYACADLHFSHENIIKYCNRFFCLTDLERDTILSIKERCPNDNRAVREFKISQESVDKMDDTIVDRINAVVNPNDTFYILGDFCFARKDFSIVKKYRDRINCKHIHFIKGNHDYF
;
A
#
# COMPACT_ATOMS: atom_id res chain seq x y z
N MET A 1 -5.79 -19.15 -14.09
CA MET A 1 -6.09 -19.32 -12.64
C MET A 1 -6.84 -18.09 -12.14
N LEU A 2 -7.51 -18.21 -10.98
CA LEU A 2 -8.21 -17.11 -10.34
C LEU A 2 -7.45 -16.68 -9.07
N TYR A 3 -7.25 -15.38 -8.93
CA TYR A 3 -6.64 -14.76 -7.76
C TYR A 3 -7.51 -13.64 -7.23
N ALA A 4 -7.41 -13.35 -5.93
CA ALA A 4 -8.07 -12.21 -5.30
C ALA A 4 -7.14 -11.56 -4.27
N CYS A 5 -7.21 -10.24 -4.16
CA CYS A 5 -6.52 -9.46 -3.14
C CYS A 5 -7.38 -8.24 -2.77
N ALA A 6 -7.14 -7.65 -1.61
CA ALA A 6 -7.82 -6.47 -1.11
C ALA A 6 -6.78 -5.55 -0.43
N ASP A 7 -7.15 -4.29 -0.18
CA ASP A 7 -6.43 -3.41 0.74
C ASP A 7 -4.96 -3.15 0.37
N LEU A 8 -4.66 -3.08 -0.93
CA LEU A 8 -3.31 -2.79 -1.43
C LEU A 8 -2.78 -1.47 -0.87
N HIS A 9 -3.66 -0.47 -0.76
CA HIS A 9 -3.35 0.83 -0.15
C HIS A 9 -2.11 1.50 -0.76
N PHE A 10 -1.93 1.39 -2.08
CA PHE A 10 -0.79 2.02 -2.77
C PHE A 10 -0.74 3.53 -2.47
N SER A 11 0.46 4.10 -2.34
CA SER A 11 0.68 5.52 -2.01
C SER A 11 0.16 5.97 -0.62
N HIS A 12 -0.27 5.04 0.26
CA HIS A 12 -0.82 5.41 1.56
C HIS A 12 0.23 5.31 2.69
N GLU A 13 1.07 6.33 2.86
CA GLU A 13 2.16 6.34 3.85
C GLU A 13 1.73 6.00 5.30
N ASN A 14 0.51 6.39 5.70
CA ASN A 14 0.03 6.17 7.06
C ASN A 14 -0.26 4.69 7.34
N ILE A 15 -0.61 3.89 6.32
CA ILE A 15 -0.87 2.46 6.51
C ILE A 15 0.38 1.72 6.96
N ILE A 16 1.56 2.19 6.56
CA ILE A 16 2.85 1.60 6.96
C ILE A 16 2.97 1.61 8.49
N LYS A 17 2.58 2.73 9.11
CA LYS A 17 2.67 2.94 10.55
C LYS A 17 1.56 2.23 11.32
N TYR A 18 0.32 2.22 10.79
CA TYR A 18 -0.83 1.59 11.44
C TYR A 18 -0.82 0.07 11.35
N CYS A 19 -0.37 -0.49 10.22
CA CYS A 19 -0.31 -1.94 10.01
C CYS A 19 1.08 -2.53 10.29
N ASN A 20 2.01 -1.76 10.86
CA ASN A 20 3.37 -2.19 11.17
C ASN A 20 4.11 -2.82 9.98
N ARG A 21 4.02 -2.20 8.79
CA ARG A 21 4.72 -2.67 7.57
C ARG A 21 6.22 -2.32 7.63
N PHE A 22 6.92 -2.75 8.69
CA PHE A 22 8.31 -2.34 8.98
C PHE A 22 9.35 -2.85 7.98
N PHE A 23 8.98 -3.79 7.10
CA PHE A 23 9.85 -4.33 6.06
C PHE A 23 10.23 -3.29 4.99
N CYS A 24 9.39 -2.27 4.78
CA CYS A 24 9.65 -1.22 3.81
C CYS A 24 10.38 -0.01 4.40
N LEU A 25 10.50 0.07 5.74
CA LEU A 25 11.13 1.20 6.42
C LEU A 25 12.66 1.13 6.39
N THR A 26 13.28 2.30 6.40
CA THR A 26 14.67 2.46 6.84
C THR A 26 14.80 2.13 8.33
N ASP A 27 16.00 1.79 8.78
CA ASP A 27 16.24 1.48 10.19
C ASP A 27 15.93 2.69 11.08
N LEU A 28 16.30 3.91 10.65
CA LEU A 28 15.99 5.15 11.36
C LEU A 28 14.48 5.38 11.54
N GLU A 29 13.69 5.19 10.47
CA GLU A 29 12.23 5.34 10.57
C GLU A 29 11.62 4.29 11.48
N ARG A 30 12.07 3.03 11.36
CA ARG A 30 11.61 1.93 12.21
C ARG A 30 11.87 2.24 13.67
N ASP A 31 13.10 2.57 14.02
CA ASP A 31 13.52 2.84 15.39
C ASP A 31 12.79 4.07 15.96
N THR A 32 12.60 5.10 15.13
CA THR A 32 11.84 6.29 15.51
C THR A 32 10.39 5.93 15.83
N ILE A 33 9.71 5.17 14.96
CA ILE A 33 8.31 4.78 15.19
C ILE A 33 8.18 3.90 16.44
N LEU A 34 9.09 2.94 16.63
CA LEU A 34 9.10 2.09 17.83
C LEU A 34 9.28 2.92 19.08
N SER A 35 10.24 3.85 19.11
CA SER A 35 10.46 4.74 20.26
C SER A 35 9.28 5.66 20.57
N ILE A 36 8.50 6.07 19.55
CA ILE A 36 7.28 6.85 19.75
C ILE A 36 6.20 5.96 20.37
N LYS A 37 5.99 4.76 19.83
CA LYS A 37 4.97 3.81 20.32
C LYS A 37 5.25 3.37 21.75
N GLU A 38 6.52 3.22 22.13
CA GLU A 38 6.90 2.89 23.51
C GLU A 38 6.64 4.03 24.49
N ARG A 39 6.96 5.28 24.10
CA ARG A 39 6.73 6.45 24.97
C ARG A 39 5.26 6.82 25.11
N CYS A 40 4.48 6.58 24.05
CA CYS A 40 3.08 7.00 23.95
C CYS A 40 2.18 5.82 23.51
N PRO A 41 2.06 4.73 24.29
CA PRO A 41 1.39 3.50 23.85
C PRO A 41 -0.10 3.68 23.54
N ASN A 42 -0.74 4.69 24.14
CA ASN A 42 -2.15 5.01 23.93
C ASN A 42 -2.37 6.30 23.13
N ASP A 43 -1.31 6.97 22.67
CA ASP A 43 -1.40 8.19 21.87
C ASP A 43 -0.68 8.04 20.53
N ASN A 44 -1.49 7.77 19.50
CA ASN A 44 -1.02 7.62 18.13
C ASN A 44 -0.79 8.97 17.41
N ARG A 45 -0.98 10.12 18.06
CA ARG A 45 -0.82 11.44 17.42
C ARG A 45 0.59 11.63 16.88
N ALA A 46 1.59 11.35 17.71
CA ALA A 46 3.00 11.47 17.31
C ALA A 46 3.36 10.50 16.18
N VAL A 47 2.84 9.27 16.20
CA VAL A 47 3.02 8.30 15.11
C VAL A 47 2.37 8.81 13.83
N ARG A 48 1.16 9.35 13.91
CA ARG A 48 0.44 9.90 12.76
C ARG A 48 1.17 11.08 12.14
N GLU A 49 1.77 11.95 12.94
CA GLU A 49 2.49 13.15 12.48
C GLU A 49 3.88 12.83 11.90
N PHE A 50 4.49 11.71 12.28
CA PHE A 50 5.75 11.26 11.70
C PHE A 50 5.58 10.97 10.20
N LYS A 51 6.29 11.70 9.35
CA LYS A 51 6.27 11.52 7.90
C LYS A 51 7.21 10.39 7.51
N ILE A 52 6.68 9.44 6.72
CA ILE A 52 7.47 8.37 6.12
C ILE A 52 8.10 8.92 4.84
N SER A 53 9.35 8.54 4.60
CA SER A 53 10.07 8.90 3.38
C SER A 53 9.40 8.31 2.14
N GLN A 54 9.55 9.00 1.01
CA GLN A 54 9.06 8.49 -0.27
C GLN A 54 9.71 7.15 -0.62
N GLU A 55 10.99 6.95 -0.28
CA GLU A 55 11.70 5.68 -0.47
C GLU A 55 10.96 4.51 0.19
N SER A 56 10.55 4.66 1.45
CA SER A 56 9.84 3.62 2.19
C SER A 56 8.41 3.37 1.68
N VAL A 57 7.76 4.41 1.14
CA VAL A 57 6.47 4.27 0.44
C VAL A 57 6.65 3.50 -0.87
N ASP A 58 7.63 3.90 -1.68
CA ASP A 58 7.93 3.25 -2.95
C ASP A 58 8.32 1.78 -2.73
N LYS A 59 9.15 1.48 -1.72
CA LYS A 59 9.52 0.11 -1.36
C LYS A 59 8.33 -0.76 -0.96
N MET A 60 7.33 -0.20 -0.28
CA MET A 60 6.08 -0.90 0.03
C MET A 60 5.32 -1.23 -1.26
N ASP A 61 5.11 -0.21 -2.09
CA ASP A 61 4.35 -0.33 -3.34
C ASP A 61 5.02 -1.33 -4.30
N ASP A 62 6.35 -1.25 -4.43
CA ASP A 62 7.19 -2.17 -5.22
C ASP A 62 7.06 -3.60 -4.73
N THR A 63 7.19 -3.82 -3.42
CA THR A 63 7.07 -5.16 -2.84
C THR A 63 5.70 -5.78 -3.13
N ILE A 64 4.62 -5.00 -3.04
CA ILE A 64 3.26 -5.47 -3.34
C ILE A 64 3.13 -5.84 -4.82
N VAL A 65 3.59 -4.96 -5.73
CA VAL A 65 3.55 -5.18 -7.17
C VAL A 65 4.36 -6.43 -7.56
N ASP A 66 5.58 -6.57 -7.03
CA ASP A 66 6.46 -7.69 -7.31
C ASP A 66 5.85 -9.01 -6.85
N ARG A 67 5.23 -9.03 -5.66
CA ARG A 67 4.53 -10.21 -5.14
C ARG A 67 3.33 -10.61 -5.98
N ILE A 68 2.54 -9.63 -6.45
CA ILE A 68 1.42 -9.89 -7.36
C ILE A 68 1.94 -10.47 -8.68
N ASN A 69 2.91 -9.80 -9.31
CA ASN A 69 3.45 -10.19 -10.61
C ASN A 69 4.23 -11.52 -10.58
N ALA A 70 4.73 -11.94 -9.41
CA ALA A 70 5.37 -13.24 -9.23
C ALA A 70 4.40 -14.43 -9.29
N VAL A 71 3.09 -14.21 -9.10
CA VAL A 71 2.10 -15.30 -9.03
C VAL A 71 0.92 -15.13 -10.01
N VAL A 72 0.55 -13.90 -10.33
CA VAL A 72 -0.56 -13.58 -11.25
C VAL A 72 0.00 -13.32 -12.64
N ASN A 73 -0.30 -14.20 -13.59
CA ASN A 73 0.16 -14.09 -14.96
C ASN A 73 -0.73 -13.15 -15.79
N PRO A 74 -0.24 -12.66 -16.96
CA PRO A 74 -1.00 -11.75 -17.81
C PRO A 74 -2.40 -12.22 -18.22
N ASN A 75 -2.59 -13.53 -18.38
CA ASN A 75 -3.86 -14.13 -18.84
C ASN A 75 -4.69 -14.74 -17.69
N ASP A 76 -4.27 -14.58 -16.44
CA ASP A 76 -5.06 -14.98 -15.28
C ASP A 76 -6.22 -13.99 -15.04
N THR A 77 -7.17 -14.39 -14.19
CA THR A 77 -8.24 -13.52 -13.70
C THR A 77 -7.88 -13.03 -12.30
N PHE A 78 -7.81 -11.72 -12.11
CA PHE A 78 -7.43 -11.12 -10.83
C PHE A 78 -8.53 -10.19 -10.30
N TYR A 79 -9.03 -10.49 -9.10
CA TYR A 79 -9.99 -9.65 -8.41
C TYR A 79 -9.27 -8.74 -7.41
N ILE A 80 -9.54 -7.44 -7.48
CA ILE A 80 -9.12 -6.45 -6.48
C ILE A 80 -10.38 -6.02 -5.73
N LEU A 81 -10.45 -6.36 -4.45
CA LEU A 81 -11.63 -6.20 -3.60
C LEU A 81 -11.56 -4.92 -2.75
N GLY A 82 -11.22 -3.81 -3.39
CA GLY A 82 -11.26 -2.48 -2.79
C GLY A 82 -9.94 -1.97 -2.24
N ASP A 83 -9.96 -0.68 -1.91
CA ASP A 83 -8.89 0.11 -1.29
C ASP A 83 -7.56 -0.04 -2.05
N PHE A 84 -7.65 0.20 -3.36
CA PHE A 84 -6.56 -0.01 -4.30
C PHE A 84 -5.41 0.96 -4.06
N CYS A 85 -5.71 2.27 -4.05
CA CYS A 85 -4.69 3.29 -3.87
C CYS A 85 -5.25 4.59 -3.27
N PHE A 86 -4.39 5.28 -2.52
CA PHE A 86 -4.69 6.59 -1.98
C PHE A 86 -4.42 7.69 -3.02
N ALA A 87 -5.30 7.77 -4.02
CA ALA A 87 -5.15 8.64 -5.19
C ALA A 87 -5.59 10.10 -4.98
N ARG A 88 -6.27 10.45 -3.88
CA ARG A 88 -6.76 11.82 -3.60
C ARG A 88 -7.52 12.48 -4.78
N LYS A 89 -8.35 11.71 -5.49
CA LYS A 89 -9.09 12.13 -6.72
C LYS A 89 -8.22 12.37 -7.96
N ASP A 90 -6.98 11.90 -7.96
CA ASP A 90 -6.09 11.93 -9.13
C ASP A 90 -6.04 10.56 -9.81
N PHE A 91 -6.80 10.41 -10.89
CA PHE A 91 -6.84 9.19 -11.67
C PHE A 91 -5.48 8.81 -12.30
N SER A 92 -4.56 9.77 -12.48
CA SER A 92 -3.23 9.47 -13.01
C SER A 92 -2.42 8.58 -12.04
N ILE A 93 -2.64 8.73 -10.74
CA ILE A 93 -2.04 7.88 -9.70
C ILE A 93 -2.63 6.46 -9.78
N VAL A 94 -3.95 6.33 -9.96
CA VAL A 94 -4.61 5.04 -10.15
C VAL A 94 -4.01 4.32 -11.35
N LYS A 95 -3.89 5.03 -12.48
CA LYS A 95 -3.30 4.51 -13.71
C LYS A 95 -1.84 4.07 -13.51
N LYS A 96 -1.02 4.89 -12.82
CA LYS A 96 0.37 4.56 -12.47
C LYS A 96 0.49 3.18 -11.82
N TYR A 97 -0.36 2.87 -10.83
CA TYR A 97 -0.30 1.57 -10.15
C TYR A 97 -0.93 0.45 -10.96
N ARG A 98 -2.03 0.72 -11.69
CA ARG A 98 -2.66 -0.28 -12.56
C ARG A 98 -1.70 -0.76 -13.65
N ASP A 99 -0.94 0.14 -14.26
CA ASP A 99 -0.02 -0.17 -15.37
C ASP A 99 1.18 -1.03 -14.92
N ARG A 100 1.46 -1.09 -13.62
CA ARG A 100 2.51 -1.93 -13.02
C ARG A 100 2.09 -3.39 -12.81
N ILE A 101 0.79 -3.68 -12.83
CA ILE A 101 0.26 -5.04 -12.64
C ILE A 101 0.14 -5.72 -14.01
N ASN A 102 0.88 -6.81 -14.21
CA ASN A 102 0.99 -7.51 -15.49
C ASN A 102 -0.32 -8.16 -15.95
N CYS A 103 -1.17 -8.54 -15.00
CA CYS A 103 -2.48 -9.14 -15.29
C CYS A 103 -3.34 -8.23 -16.16
N LYS A 104 -3.87 -8.77 -17.26
CA LYS A 104 -4.73 -8.03 -18.19
C LYS A 104 -6.20 -8.06 -17.77
N HIS A 105 -6.64 -9.16 -17.16
CA HIS A 105 -8.03 -9.37 -16.77
C HIS A 105 -8.23 -9.08 -15.28
N ILE A 106 -8.38 -7.80 -14.95
CA ILE A 106 -8.64 -7.35 -13.58
C ILE A 106 -10.11 -6.98 -13.41
N HIS A 107 -10.75 -7.59 -12.42
CA HIS A 107 -12.07 -7.19 -11.93
C HIS A 107 -11.89 -6.40 -10.63
N PHE A 108 -12.38 -5.16 -10.63
CA PHE A 108 -12.27 -4.29 -9.47
C PHE A 108 -13.62 -4.14 -8.78
N ILE A 109 -13.68 -4.40 -7.48
CA ILE A 109 -14.82 -4.13 -6.62
C ILE A 109 -14.45 -2.94 -5.73
N LYS A 110 -15.25 -1.88 -5.81
CA LYS A 110 -14.96 -0.61 -5.15
C LYS A 110 -15.01 -0.76 -3.62
N GLY A 111 -13.94 -0.35 -2.94
CA GLY A 111 -13.86 -0.20 -1.49
C GLY A 111 -14.28 1.19 -1.01
N ASN A 112 -14.25 1.41 0.29
CA ASN A 112 -14.69 2.67 0.88
C ASN A 112 -13.64 3.78 0.77
N HIS A 113 -12.39 3.51 0.42
CA HIS A 113 -11.35 4.53 0.21
C HIS A 113 -11.13 4.88 -1.27
N ASP A 114 -11.81 4.21 -2.19
CA ASP A 114 -11.64 4.38 -3.64
C ASP A 114 -12.45 5.56 -4.22
N TYR A 115 -12.17 6.78 -3.74
CA TYR A 115 -12.80 8.02 -4.22
C TYR A 115 -11.96 8.72 -5.30
N PHE A 116 -11.75 8.06 -6.43
CA PHE A 116 -11.06 8.60 -7.60
C PHE A 116 -11.92 8.61 -8.86
#